data_AF-A0A218LG98-F1
#
_entry.id   AF-A0A218LG98-F1
#
_cell.length_a   1.000
_cell.length_b   1.000
_cell.length_c   1.000
_cell.angle_alpha   90.00
_cell.angle_beta   90.00
_cell.angle_gamma   90.00
#
_symmetry.space_group_name_H-M   'P 1'
#
loop_
_entity.id
_entity.type
_entity.pdbx_description
1 polymer ?
#
loop_
_entity_poly.entity_id
_entity_poly.type
_entity_poly.pdbx_seq_one_letter_code
_entity_poly.pdbx_strand_id
1 'polypeptide(L)' 'GQKINPLGFRLGTTQKHHSFWFAQPKNYSDGLQEDKKIRDCIKNYIQKNRKKGSNRKIESDSSSEVITHNRKMDSGSSS' A
#
# COMPACT_ATOMS: atom_id res chain seq x y z
N GLY A 1 21.76 -13.54 27.41
CA GLY A 1 21.58 -12.07 27.57
C GLY A 1 20.51 -11.58 26.61
N GLN A 2 19.82 -10.49 26.94
CA GLN A 2 18.79 -9.89 26.08
C GLN A 2 19.37 -8.75 25.23
N LYS A 3 18.95 -8.65 23.97
CA LYS A 3 19.45 -7.63 23.02
C LYS A 3 18.54 -6.40 23.03
N ILE A 4 19.14 -5.21 23.16
CA ILE A 4 18.44 -3.93 23.13
C ILE A 4 18.11 -3.50 21.69
N ASN A 5 17.02 -2.73 21.51
CA ASN A 5 16.71 -2.12 20.23
C ASN A 5 17.76 -1.04 19.89
N PRO A 6 18.52 -1.17 18.79
CA PRO A 6 19.59 -0.25 18.46
C PRO A 6 19.09 1.18 18.15
N LEU A 7 17.84 1.33 17.68
CA LEU A 7 17.27 2.64 17.38
C LEU A 7 17.06 3.46 18.65
N GLY A 8 16.52 2.82 19.69
CA GLY A 8 16.37 3.46 21.01
C GLY A 8 17.72 3.79 21.63
N PHE A 9 18.70 2.89 21.49
CA PHE A 9 20.04 3.10 22.04
C PHE A 9 20.80 4.27 21.36
N ARG A 10 20.57 4.51 20.06
CA ARG A 10 21.25 5.57 19.31
C ARG A 10 20.47 6.90 19.25
N LEU A 11 19.30 6.98 19.89
CA LEU A 11 18.47 8.17 19.90
C LEU A 11 19.16 9.29 20.69
N GLY A 12 19.30 10.47 20.09
CA GLY A 12 19.98 11.62 20.68
C GLY A 12 21.50 11.70 20.39
N THR A 13 22.12 10.63 19.85
CA THR A 13 23.53 10.65 19.41
C THR A 13 23.63 10.67 17.89
N THR A 14 23.35 9.54 17.25
CA THR A 14 23.38 9.41 15.79
C THR A 14 21.99 9.53 15.17
N GLN A 15 20.93 9.16 15.91
CA GLN A 15 19.55 9.22 15.42
C GLN A 15 18.79 10.38 16.07
N LYS A 16 18.11 11.18 15.25
CA LYS A 16 17.23 12.25 15.70
C LYS A 16 15.85 11.73 16.10
N HIS A 17 15.16 12.47 16.96
CA HIS A 17 13.76 12.20 17.29
C HIS A 17 12.86 12.42 16.07
N HIS A 18 11.83 11.58 15.93
CA HIS A 18 10.78 11.75 14.92
C HIS A 18 9.75 12.83 15.29
N SER A 19 9.75 13.24 16.55
CA SER A 19 8.94 14.33 17.08
C SER A 19 9.85 15.30 17.81
N PHE A 20 9.74 16.58 17.49
CA PHE A 20 10.57 17.62 18.10
C PHE A 20 9.68 18.82 18.46
N TRP A 21 9.14 18.79 19.68
CA TRP A 21 8.28 19.82 20.23
C TRP A 21 8.38 19.80 21.76
N PHE A 22 7.99 20.91 22.40
CA PHE A 22 7.98 21.08 23.84
C PHE A 22 6.55 21.25 24.33
N ALA A 23 6.24 20.73 25.52
CA ALA A 23 4.97 20.94 26.19
C ALA A 23 5.18 21.03 27.70
N GLN A 24 4.23 21.64 28.40
CA GLN A 24 4.17 21.55 29.86
C GLN A 24 3.90 20.10 30.27
N PRO A 25 4.43 19.63 31.42
CA PRO A 25 4.27 18.24 31.85
C PRO A 25 2.81 17.75 31.89
N LYS A 26 1.89 18.63 32.29
CA LYS A 26 0.44 18.34 32.35
C LYS A 26 -0.17 18.04 30.98
N ASN A 27 0.40 18.55 29.90
CA ASN A 27 -0.16 18.47 28.54
C ASN A 27 0.65 17.52 27.64
N TYR A 28 1.77 16.98 28.13
CA TYR A 28 2.68 16.17 27.32
C TYR A 28 2.03 14.86 26.85
N SER A 29 1.24 14.21 27.72
CA SER A 29 0.51 12.99 27.38
C SER A 29 -0.43 13.19 26.19
N ASP A 30 -1.16 14.30 26.21
CA ASP A 30 -2.19 14.59 25.21
C ASP A 30 -1.54 14.89 23.87
N GLY A 31 -0.48 15.70 23.88
CA GLY A 31 0.35 15.96 22.70
C GLY A 31 0.93 14.66 22.10
N LEU A 32 1.44 13.76 22.95
CA LEU A 32 1.97 12.48 22.49
C LEU A 32 0.88 11.57 21.88
N GLN A 33 -0.32 11.57 22.46
CA GLN A 33 -1.46 10.81 21.96
C GLN A 33 -1.91 11.33 20.58
N GLU A 34 -2.01 12.65 20.42
CA GLU A 34 -2.34 13.26 19.13
C GLU A 34 -1.29 12.97 18.06
N ASP A 35 -0.01 13.09 18.40
CA ASP A 35 1.10 12.80 17.48
C ASP A 35 1.10 11.31 17.03
N LYS A 36 0.64 10.39 17.89
CA LYS A 36 0.39 8.99 17.51
C LYS A 36 -0.80 8.87 16.54
N LYS A 37 -1.93 9.51 16.83
CA LYS A 37 -3.13 9.49 15.95
C LYS A 37 -2.81 10.01 14.56
N ILE A 38 -2.06 11.11 14.46
CA ILE A 38 -1.63 11.70 13.18
C ILE A 38 -0.77 10.71 12.39
N ARG A 39 0.24 10.11 13.01
CA ARG A 39 1.10 9.11 12.37
C ARG A 39 0.33 7.89 11.89
N ASP A 40 -0.56 7.36 12.71
CA ASP A 40 -1.40 6.22 12.36
C ASP A 40 -2.34 6.57 11.20
N CYS A 41 -2.93 7.77 11.21
CA CYS A 41 -3.77 8.27 10.12
C CYS A 41 -3.00 8.31 8.79
N ILE A 42 -1.80 8.92 8.77
CA ILE A 42 -0.95 9.02 7.58
C ILE A 42 -0.55 7.62 7.08
N LYS A 43 -0.09 6.75 7.99
CA LYS A 43 0.30 5.38 7.66
C LYS A 43 -0.86 4.59 7.05
N ASN A 44 -2.04 4.70 7.65
CA ASN A 44 -3.26 4.04 7.17
C ASN A 44 -3.70 4.59 5.81
N TYR A 45 -3.63 5.91 5.60
CA TYR A 45 -3.93 6.54 4.33
C TYR A 45 -3.00 6.02 3.23
N ILE A 46 -1.68 6.03 3.45
CA ILE A 46 -0.71 5.52 2.47
C ILE A 46 -0.96 4.05 2.17
N GLN A 47 -1.19 3.22 3.18
CA GLN A 47 -1.44 1.79 2.99
C GLN A 47 -2.72 1.53 2.18
N LYS A 48 -3.81 2.27 2.45
CA LYS A 48 -5.07 2.18 1.70
C LYS A 48 -4.88 2.59 0.23
N ASN A 49 -4.19 3.71 -0.03
CA ASN A 49 -3.98 4.19 -1.39
C ASN A 49 -3.00 3.31 -2.18
N ARG A 50 -2.00 2.73 -1.53
CA ARG A 50 -1.09 1.76 -2.17
C ARG A 50 -1.87 0.54 -2.67
N LYS A 51 -2.81 0.01 -1.88
CA LYS A 51 -3.69 -1.10 -2.30
C LYS A 51 -4.62 -0.73 -3.45
N LYS A 52 -5.16 0.50 -3.48
CA LYS A 52 -5.98 1.00 -4.61
C LYS A 52 -5.17 1.15 -5.91
N GLY A 53 -3.91 1.57 -5.83
CA GLY A 53 -3.01 1.67 -6.98
C GLY A 53 -2.72 0.32 -7.65
N SER A 54 -2.54 -0.74 -6.85
CA SER A 54 -2.28 -2.09 -7.34
C SER A 54 -3.51 -2.79 -7.96
N ASN A 55 -4.72 -2.32 -7.66
CA ASN A 55 -5.98 -2.88 -8.18
C ASN A 55 -6.50 -2.17 -9.44
N ARG A 56 -5.81 -1.15 -9.97
CA ARG A 56 -6.09 -0.61 -11.30
C ARG A 56 -5.57 -1.59 -12.36
N LYS A 57 -6.26 -2.72 -12.52
CA LYS A 57 -6.24 -3.44 -13.79
C LYS A 57 -6.97 -2.56 -14.80
N ILE A 58 -6.30 -2.33 -15.91
CA ILE A 58 -6.81 -1.64 -17.09
C ILE A 58 -7.95 -2.50 -17.63
N GLU A 59 -9.21 -2.10 -17.39
CA GLU A 59 -10.31 -2.50 -18.25
C GLU A 59 -10.22 -1.63 -19.50
N SER A 60 -9.47 -2.13 -20.48
CA SER A 60 -9.56 -1.68 -21.85
C SER A 60 -10.86 -2.24 -22.42
N ASP A 61 -11.85 -1.37 -22.56
CA ASP A 61 -12.95 -1.57 -23.49
C ASP A 61 -12.39 -1.96 -24.86
N SER A 62 -12.77 -3.13 -25.37
CA SER A 62 -13.29 -3.31 -26.72
C SER A 62 -13.57 -4.80 -26.94
N SER A 63 -14.84 -5.16 -26.85
CA SER A 63 -15.34 -6.42 -27.37
C SER A 63 -14.96 -6.53 -28.85
N SER A 64 -14.17 -7.55 -29.19
CA SER A 64 -14.14 -8.08 -30.56
C SER A 64 -14.02 -9.59 -30.43
N GLU A 65 -15.18 -10.24 -30.39
CA GLU A 65 -15.30 -11.68 -30.52
C GLU A 65 -14.70 -12.09 -31.87
N VAL A 66 -13.55 -12.75 -31.85
CA VAL A 66 -12.99 -13.44 -33.01
C VAL A 66 -13.86 -14.67 -33.30
N ILE A 67 -14.94 -14.47 -34.08
CA ILE A 67 -15.79 -15.56 -34.56
C ILE A 67 -14.96 -16.44 -35.50
N THR A 68 -14.47 -17.55 -34.95
CA THR A 68 -13.78 -18.58 -35.71
C THR A 68 -14.83 -19.48 -36.36
N HIS A 69 -15.10 -19.28 -37.65
CA HIS A 69 -16.02 -20.11 -38.42
C HIS A 69 -15.26 -21.33 -38.99
N ASN A 70 -15.33 -22.46 -38.31
CA ASN A 70 -14.88 -23.74 -38.84
C ASN A 70 -15.79 -24.15 -40.02
N ARG A 71 -15.35 -23.90 -41.25
CA ARG A 71 -15.96 -24.45 -42.47
C ARG A 71 -15.55 -25.92 -42.59
N LYS A 72 -16.43 -26.80 -42.12
CA LYS A 72 -16.44 -28.23 -42.45
C LYS A 72 -16.54 -28.36 -43.98
N MET A 73 -15.47 -28.79 -44.64
CA MET A 73 -15.52 -29.20 -46.05
C MET A 73 -15.89 -30.68 -46.07
N ASP A 74 -17.18 -30.97 -46.07
CA ASP A 74 -17.67 -32.30 -46.45
C ASP A 74 -17.84 -32.28 -47.98
N SER A 75 -16.81 -32.65 -48.73
CA SER A 75 -16.96 -32.98 -50.15
C SER A 75 -17.17 -34.48 -50.28
N GLY A 76 -18.44 -34.87 -50.46
CA GLY A 76 -18.81 -36.17 -50.98
C GLY A 76 -18.58 -36.26 -52.49
N SER A 77 -18.18 -37.48 -52.90
CA SER A 77 -18.49 -38.17 -54.16
C SER A 77 -18.07 -37.54 -55.50
N SER A 78 -17.21 -38.23 -56.26
CA SER A 78 -17.63 -39.11 -57.39
C SER A 78 -16.45 -39.53 -58.27
N SER A 79 -16.61 -40.72 -58.88
CA SER A 79 -15.78 -41.41 -59.89
C SER A 79 -14.78 -42.44 -59.37
#